data_AF-A0A3D5ZHR8-F1
#
_entry.id   AF-A0A3D5ZHR8-F1
#
_cell.length_a   1.000
_cell.length_b   1.000
_cell.length_c   1.000
_cell.angle_alpha   90.00
_cell.angle_beta   90.00
_cell.angle_gamma   90.00
#
_symmetry.space_group_name_H-M   'P 1'
#
loop_
_entity.id
_entity.type
_entity.pdbx_description
1 polymer ?
#
loop_
_entity_poly.entity_id
_entity_poly.type
_entity_poly.pdbx_seq_one_letter_code
_entity_poly.pdbx_strand_id
1 'polypeptide(L)' 'MELLTNAKAWPFEEARRLQKKLNNKLPQKGYVLFETGYGPSGLPHIGTFGEVARTTMVRFAFEQLTGMPTKLIAFSDD' A
#
# COMPACT_ATOMS: atom_id res chain seq x y z
N MET A 1 12.88 -9.02 11.83
CA MET A 1 12.21 -9.60 10.66
C MET A 1 11.06 -10.52 11.06
N GLU A 2 11.28 -11.52 11.91
CA GLU A 2 10.25 -12.50 12.32
C GLU A 2 8.97 -11.89 12.92
N LEU A 3 9.10 -10.84 13.74
CA LEU A 3 7.97 -10.07 14.30
C LEU A 3 7.03 -9.49 13.23
N LEU A 4 7.59 -8.99 12.12
CA LEU A 4 6.81 -8.37 11.05
C LEU A 4 6.11 -9.43 10.20
N THR A 5 6.81 -10.52 9.89
CA THR A 5 6.27 -11.64 9.12
C THR A 5 5.03 -12.24 9.78
N ASN A 6 5.02 -12.33 11.12
CA ASN A 6 3.91 -12.89 11.90
C ASN A 6 2.93 -11.84 12.44
N ALA A 7 3.10 -10.55 12.09
CA ALA A 7 2.21 -9.49 12.54
C ALA A 7 0.77 -9.76 12.06
N LYS A 8 -0.17 -9.76 13.01
CA LYS A 8 -1.60 -9.99 12.79
C LYS A 8 -2.36 -8.74 12.33
N ALA A 9 -1.72 -7.58 12.33
CA ALA A 9 -2.34 -6.34 11.87
C ALA A 9 -2.68 -6.46 10.36
N TRP A 10 -3.89 -6.03 9.98
CA TRP A 10 -4.41 -6.14 8.61
C TRP A 10 -3.46 -5.65 7.52
N PRO A 11 -2.73 -4.51 7.67
CA PRO A 11 -1.80 -4.06 6.64
C PRO A 11 -0.70 -5.08 6.30
N PHE A 12 -0.21 -5.83 7.29
CA PHE A 12 0.80 -6.86 7.08
C PHE A 12 0.21 -8.11 6.41
N GLU A 13 -1.07 -8.39 6.62
CA GLU A 13 -1.77 -9.46 5.90
C GLU A 13 -1.88 -9.15 4.41
N GLU A 14 -2.37 -7.96 4.06
CA GLU A 14 -2.44 -7.55 2.65
C GLU A 14 -1.05 -7.45 2.02
N ALA A 15 -0.06 -6.93 2.75
CA ALA A 15 1.31 -6.85 2.26
C ALA A 15 1.90 -8.25 1.95
N ARG A 16 1.63 -9.27 2.76
CA ARG A 16 2.03 -10.67 2.47
C ARG A 16 1.34 -11.20 1.21
N ARG A 17 0.05 -10.90 1.02
CA ARG A 17 -0.69 -11.29 -0.20
C ARG A 17 -0.08 -10.64 -1.45
N LEU A 18 0.28 -9.36 -1.37
CA LEU A 18 0.97 -8.64 -2.44
C LEU A 18 2.36 -9.24 -2.74
N GLN A 19 3.17 -9.50 -1.70
CA GLN A 19 4.49 -10.13 -1.86
C GLN A 19 4.39 -11.48 -2.57
N LYS A 20 3.42 -12.31 -2.15
CA LYS A 20 3.14 -13.61 -2.78
C LYS A 20 2.75 -13.45 -4.25
N LYS A 21 1.89 -12.48 -4.58
CA LYS A 21 1.48 -12.19 -5.97
C LYS A 21 2.66 -11.76 -6.85
N LEU A 22 3.61 -11.01 -6.30
CA LEU A 22 4.83 -10.58 -6.99
C LEU A 22 5.90 -11.67 -7.06
N ASN A 23 5.66 -12.87 -6.49
CA ASN A 23 6.64 -13.94 -6.35
C ASN A 23 7.97 -13.46 -5.74
N ASN A 24 7.89 -12.49 -4.82
CA ASN A 24 9.04 -11.83 -4.20
C ASN A 24 10.05 -11.24 -5.22
N LYS A 25 9.59 -10.82 -6.40
CA LYS A 25 10.42 -10.19 -7.44
C LYS A 25 10.06 -8.73 -7.61
N LEU A 26 11.09 -7.90 -7.69
CA LEU A 26 10.95 -6.49 -8.04
C LEU A 26 10.53 -6.35 -9.52
N PRO A 27 9.51 -5.53 -9.85
CA PRO A 27 9.15 -5.25 -11.22
C PRO A 27 10.30 -4.59 -12.00
N GLN A 28 10.30 -4.73 -13.33
CA GLN A 28 11.32 -4.11 -14.20
C GLN A 28 11.44 -2.59 -14.04
N LYS A 29 10.35 -1.91 -13.66
CA LYS A 29 10.34 -0.46 -13.37
C LYS A 29 11.16 -0.07 -12.13
N GLY A 30 11.64 -1.04 -11.33
CA GLY A 30 12.46 -0.81 -10.15
C GLY A 30 11.70 -0.49 -8.86
N TYR A 31 10.37 -0.47 -8.90
CA TYR A 31 9.51 -0.23 -7.73
C TYR A 31 8.14 -0.90 -7.89
N VAL A 32 7.44 -1.08 -6.76
CA VAL A 32 6.03 -1.47 -6.72
C VAL A 32 5.17 -0.21 -6.61
N LEU A 33 4.25 -0.03 -7.56
CA LEU A 33 3.34 1.11 -7.59
C LEU A 33 2.11 0.81 -6.72
N PHE A 34 1.82 1.72 -5.81
CA PHE A 34 0.58 1.80 -5.03
C PHE A 34 -0.22 3.00 -5.52
N GLU A 35 -1.53 2.83 -5.62
CA GLU A 35 -2.44 3.86 -6.13
C GLU A 35 -3.62 4.01 -5.17
N THR A 36 -4.08 5.24 -5.00
CA THR A 36 -5.29 5.56 -4.26
C THR A 36 -6.00 6.71 -4.96
N GLY A 37 -7.30 6.57 -5.13
CA GLY A 37 -8.16 7.57 -5.74
C GLY A 37 -9.14 8.11 -4.72
N TYR A 38 -9.54 9.37 -4.87
CA TYR A 38 -10.69 9.93 -4.17
C TYR A 38 -11.55 10.77 -5.13
N GLY A 39 -12.86 10.81 -4.87
CA GLY A 39 -13.77 11.63 -5.67
C GLY A 39 -13.66 13.12 -5.32
N PRO A 40 -13.64 14.03 -6.31
CA PRO A 40 -13.60 15.49 -6.11
C PRO A 40 -14.95 16.11 -5.70
N SER A 41 -16.02 15.31 -5.61
CA SER A 41 -17.42 15.77 -5.58
C SER A 41 -17.84 16.52 -4.30
N GLY A 42 -16.91 16.83 -3.39
CA GLY A 42 -17.16 17.59 -2.18
C GLY A 42 -15.88 17.82 -1.37
N LEU A 43 -16.00 18.61 -0.28
CA LEU A 43 -14.90 18.77 0.66
C LEU A 43 -14.50 17.40 1.25
N PRO A 44 -13.19 17.07 1.31
CA PRO A 44 -12.73 15.82 1.90
C PRO A 44 -13.23 15.67 3.33
N HIS A 45 -13.88 14.55 3.61
CA HIS A 45 -14.26 14.17 4.96
C HIS A 45 -13.36 13.06 5.47
N ILE A 46 -13.52 12.68 6.74
CA ILE A 46 -12.69 11.66 7.39
C ILE A 46 -12.64 10.33 6.63
N GLY A 47 -13.68 10.01 5.85
CA GLY A 47 -13.73 8.82 5.00
C GLY A 47 -12.75 8.90 3.83
N THR A 48 -12.70 10.04 3.14
CA THR A 48 -11.73 10.34 2.07
C THR A 48 -10.29 10.21 2.57
N PHE A 49 -10.00 10.76 3.76
CA PHE A 49 -8.68 10.59 4.38
C PHE A 49 -8.41 9.13 4.74
N GLY A 50 -9.42 8.40 5.20
CA GLY A 50 -9.34 6.97 5.50
C GLY A 50 -8.98 6.11 4.29
N GLU A 51 -9.50 6.44 3.10
CA GLU A 51 -9.18 5.76 1.84
C GLU A 51 -7.69 5.90 1.48
N VAL A 52 -7.17 7.12 1.53
CA VAL A 52 -5.75 7.40 1.27
C VAL A 52 -4.85 6.77 2.35
N ALA A 53 -5.29 6.81 3.62
CA ALA A 53 -4.55 6.26 4.74
C ALA A 53 -4.41 4.73 4.65
N ARG A 54 -5.46 4.01 4.24
CA ARG A 54 -5.42 2.54 4.12
C ARG A 54 -4.37 2.08 3.10
N THR A 55 -4.32 2.68 1.92
CA THR A 55 -3.28 2.37 0.92
C THR A 55 -1.89 2.66 1.46
N THR A 56 -1.72 3.78 2.18
CA THR A 56 -0.45 4.14 2.81
C THR A 56 -0.02 3.14 3.88
N MET A 57 -0.94 2.64 4.72
CA MET A 57 -0.65 1.62 5.73
C MET A 57 -0.17 0.31 5.11
N VAL A 58 -0.85 -0.17 4.06
CA VAL A 58 -0.46 -1.41 3.35
C VAL A 58 0.89 -1.23 2.65
N ARG A 59 1.12 -0.09 2.00
CA ARG A 59 2.40 0.25 1.37
C ARG A 59 3.54 0.21 2.37
N PHE A 60 3.38 0.85 3.52
CA PHE A 60 4.39 0.85 4.58
C PHE A 60 4.68 -0.56 5.07
N ALA A 61 3.64 -1.35 5.37
CA ALA A 61 3.81 -2.75 5.80
C ALA A 61 4.54 -3.59 4.73
N PHE A 62 4.25 -3.36 3.45
CA PHE A 62 4.93 -4.01 2.33
C PHE A 62 6.41 -3.64 2.24
N GLU A 63 6.76 -2.35 2.39
CA GLU A 63 8.15 -1.90 2.46
C GLU A 63 8.88 -2.56 3.63
N GLN A 64 8.27 -2.59 4.81
CA GLN A 64 8.88 -3.21 6.00
C GLN A 64 9.08 -4.72 5.85
N LEU A 65 8.18 -5.43 5.16
CA LEU A 65 8.28 -6.88 4.95
C LEU A 65 9.27 -7.27 3.86
N THR A 66 9.33 -6.49 2.77
CA THR A 66 10.03 -6.90 1.54
C THR A 66 11.32 -6.16 1.30
N GLY A 67 11.49 -4.95 1.86
CA GLY A 67 12.57 -4.03 1.52
C GLY A 67 12.52 -3.49 0.08
N MET A 68 11.47 -3.81 -0.69
CA MET A 68 11.35 -3.36 -2.08
C MET A 68 11.01 -1.86 -2.14
N PRO A 69 11.59 -1.10 -3.08
CA PRO A 69 11.18 0.28 -3.33
C PRO A 69 9.70 0.36 -3.71
N THR A 70 8.99 1.35 -3.18
CA THR A 70 7.60 1.62 -3.58
C THR A 70 7.40 3.07 -4.01
N LYS A 71 6.33 3.30 -4.76
CA LYS A 71 5.83 4.64 -5.11
C LYS A 71 4.33 4.69 -4.82
N LEU A 72 3.85 5.79 -4.25
CA LEU A 72 2.42 6.05 -4.09
C LEU A 72 2.01 7.15 -5.08
N ILE A 73 0.95 6.88 -5.85
CA ILE A 73 0.23 7.91 -6.60
C ILE A 73 -1.14 8.05 -5.95
N ALA A 74 -1.43 9.25 -5.44
CA ALA A 74 -2.75 9.63 -5.02
C ALA A 74 -3.33 10.56 -6.08
N PHE A 75 -4.55 10.30 -6.53
CA PHE A 75 -5.20 11.09 -7.56
C PHE A 75 -6.64 11.43 -7.18
N SER A 76 -7.10 12.56 -7.68
CA SER A 76 -8.51 12.93 -7.69
C SER A 76 -9.11 12.38 -8.98
N ASP A 77 -10.25 11.68 -8.90
CA ASP A 77 -10.93 11.08 -10.05
C ASP A 77 -11.81 12.12 -10.79
N ASP A 78 -11.18 13.20 -11.26
CA ASP A 78 -11.73 14.27 -12.12
C ASP A 78 -10.92 14.41 -13.41
#